data_AF-A0AAE0AGG7-F1
#
_entry.id   AF-A0AAE0AGG7-F1
#
_cell.length_a   1.000
_cell.length_b   1.000
_cell.length_c   1.000
_cell.angle_alpha   90.00
_cell.angle_beta   90.00
_cell.angle_gamma   90.00
#
_symmetry.space_group_name_H-M   'P 1'
#
loop_
_entity.id
_entity.type
_entity.pdbx_description
1 polymer ?
#
loop_
_entity_poly.entity_id
_entity_poly.type
_entity_poly.pdbx_seq_one_letter_code
_entity_poly.pdbx_strand_id
1 'polypeptide(L)'
;MSNNEEAMDDTNEDSYGTVKQRLKDRSQEIMSKKAVQTKEILSKQAVKIAKQAEEHERFINKVTHLLGVLGFGGFCFILGARPQDIPYVYCLFYIIFVPLRWIYYRFKKWHYYLLDFCYYANTIFLVDLLLYPKNEKFFLVCFSFAEGPLAWALIVWRCSLVFNSLDKLVSVLIHLLPGLVFFTIRWWNPETFAAMHPEGISRRASWPYVEDTSYLLTLVVSGSLSCLHPLAGSLFSHRQCLTPTKAVKRS
;
A
#
# COMPACT_ATOMS: atom_id res chain seq x y z
N MET A 1 -50.96 4.87 -87.57
CA MET A 1 -50.92 3.83 -86.53
C MET A 1 -49.65 4.08 -85.73
N SER A 2 -49.71 4.73 -84.56
CA SER A 2 -48.55 4.84 -83.65
C SER A 2 -48.86 5.43 -82.26
N ASN A 3 -50.00 6.09 -82.03
CA ASN A 3 -50.20 6.84 -80.78
C ASN A 3 -50.76 6.06 -79.57
N ASN A 4 -50.84 4.73 -79.63
CA ASN A 4 -51.37 3.92 -78.53
C ASN A 4 -50.31 3.10 -77.77
N GLU A 5 -49.05 3.10 -78.20
CA GLU A 5 -47.99 2.30 -77.56
C GLU A 5 -47.20 3.10 -76.49
N GLU A 6 -47.12 4.43 -76.58
CA GLU A 6 -46.36 5.25 -75.62
C GLU A 6 -47.12 5.53 -74.30
N ALA A 7 -48.46 5.53 -74.29
CA ALA A 7 -49.24 5.80 -73.09
C ALA A 7 -49.32 4.61 -72.11
N MET A 8 -48.96 3.40 -72.57
CA MET A 8 -49.08 2.15 -71.81
C MET A 8 -47.76 1.77 -71.09
N ASP A 9 -46.64 2.40 -71.47
CA ASP A 9 -45.31 2.15 -70.89
C ASP A 9 -45.04 3.07 -69.68
N ASP A 10 -45.39 4.36 -69.79
CA ASP A 10 -45.23 5.37 -68.73
C ASP A 10 -46.02 5.04 -67.45
N THR A 11 -47.23 4.49 -67.59
CA THR A 11 -48.05 4.08 -66.43
C THR A 11 -47.51 2.84 -65.72
N ASN A 12 -46.76 1.99 -66.42
CA ASN A 12 -46.19 0.77 -65.87
C ASN A 12 -44.89 1.05 -65.12
N GLU A 13 -44.07 1.99 -65.60
CA GLU A 13 -42.83 2.43 -64.96
C GLU A 13 -43.09 3.15 -63.62
N ASP A 14 -44.12 4.00 -63.57
CA ASP A 14 -44.54 4.73 -62.36
C ASP A 14 -45.15 3.80 -61.29
N SER A 15 -45.91 2.79 -61.75
CA SER A 15 -46.44 1.71 -60.91
C SER A 15 -45.32 0.85 -60.31
N TYR A 16 -44.32 0.50 -61.12
CA TYR A 16 -43.17 -0.31 -60.67
C TYR A 16 -42.28 0.44 -59.66
N GLY A 17 -42.02 1.72 -59.89
CA GLY A 17 -41.29 2.60 -58.96
C GLY A 17 -41.99 2.71 -57.60
N THR A 18 -43.31 2.90 -57.62
CA THR A 18 -44.14 2.99 -56.40
C THR A 18 -44.14 1.68 -55.59
N VAL A 19 -44.19 0.53 -56.26
CA VAL A 19 -44.10 -0.79 -55.59
C VAL A 19 -42.72 -1.01 -54.99
N LYS A 20 -41.65 -0.66 -55.73
CA LYS A 20 -40.26 -0.78 -55.26
C LYS A 20 -39.98 0.09 -54.03
N GLN A 21 -40.51 1.30 -53.99
CA GLN A 21 -40.39 2.20 -52.84
C GLN A 21 -41.06 1.60 -51.59
N ARG A 22 -42.30 1.09 -51.72
CA ARG A 22 -43.02 0.45 -50.59
C ARG A 22 -42.30 -0.79 -50.06
N LEU A 23 -41.67 -1.58 -50.93
CA LEU A 23 -40.88 -2.73 -50.50
C LEU A 23 -39.63 -2.31 -49.71
N LYS A 24 -38.97 -1.22 -50.14
CA LYS A 24 -37.81 -0.65 -49.44
C LYS A 24 -38.19 -0.09 -48.07
N ASP A 25 -39.29 0.65 -47.98
CA ASP A 25 -39.81 1.21 -46.73
C ASP A 25 -40.19 0.11 -45.73
N ARG A 26 -40.87 -0.94 -46.22
CA ARG A 26 -41.26 -2.10 -45.39
C ARG A 26 -40.03 -2.88 -44.89
N SER A 27 -38.98 -3.00 -45.71
CA SER A 27 -37.71 -3.62 -45.31
C SER A 27 -36.97 -2.80 -44.25
N GLN A 28 -36.95 -1.47 -44.41
CA GLN A 28 -36.35 -0.54 -43.44
C GLN A 28 -37.09 -0.52 -42.11
N GLU A 29 -38.43 -0.63 -42.13
CA GLU A 29 -39.27 -0.75 -40.94
C GLU A 29 -39.05 -2.08 -40.20
N ILE A 30 -38.92 -3.20 -40.93
CA ILE A 30 -38.62 -4.50 -40.32
C ILE A 30 -37.23 -4.49 -39.68
N MET A 31 -36.23 -3.88 -40.33
CA MET A 31 -34.90 -3.73 -39.76
C MET A 31 -34.89 -2.85 -38.52
N SER A 32 -35.63 -1.73 -38.50
CA SER A 32 -35.70 -0.86 -37.33
C SER A 32 -36.38 -1.57 -36.15
N LYS A 33 -37.47 -2.31 -36.38
CA LYS A 33 -38.15 -3.12 -35.34
C LYS A 33 -37.24 -4.22 -34.80
N LYS A 34 -36.50 -4.93 -35.67
CA LYS A 34 -35.50 -5.93 -35.23
C LYS A 34 -34.38 -5.29 -34.42
N ALA A 35 -33.85 -4.15 -34.86
CA ALA A 35 -32.81 -3.42 -34.14
C ALA A 35 -33.28 -2.96 -32.75
N VAL A 36 -34.53 -2.49 -32.63
CA VAL A 36 -35.13 -2.12 -31.34
C VAL A 36 -35.27 -3.35 -30.43
N GLN A 37 -35.82 -4.46 -30.94
CA GLN A 37 -35.93 -5.71 -30.17
C GLN A 37 -34.55 -6.24 -29.73
N THR A 38 -33.54 -6.27 -30.61
CA THR A 38 -32.19 -6.73 -30.26
C THR A 38 -31.55 -5.84 -29.19
N LYS A 39 -31.72 -4.51 -29.30
CA LYS A 39 -31.25 -3.57 -28.26
C LYS A 39 -31.95 -3.81 -26.92
N GLU A 40 -33.24 -4.10 -26.92
CA GLU A 40 -34.01 -4.38 -25.70
C GLU A 40 -33.60 -5.71 -25.05
N ILE A 41 -33.34 -6.75 -25.84
CA ILE A 41 -32.85 -8.04 -25.33
C ILE A 41 -31.44 -7.87 -24.74
N LEU A 42 -30.56 -7.15 -25.44
CA LEU A 42 -29.20 -6.88 -24.98
C LEU A 42 -29.20 -6.04 -23.69
N SER A 43 -30.05 -5.02 -23.59
CA SER A 43 -30.16 -4.20 -22.39
C SER A 43 -30.69 -4.99 -21.20
N LYS A 44 -31.68 -5.87 -21.39
CA LYS A 44 -32.17 -6.77 -20.35
C LYS A 44 -31.10 -7.76 -19.87
N GLN A 45 -30.27 -8.29 -20.77
CA GLN A 45 -29.14 -9.16 -20.39
C GLN A 45 -28.04 -8.38 -19.65
N ALA A 46 -27.69 -7.19 -20.12
CA ALA A 46 -26.71 -6.33 -19.46
C ALA A 46 -27.15 -5.96 -18.04
N VAL A 47 -28.43 -5.63 -17.82
CA VAL A 47 -28.98 -5.32 -16.49
C VAL A 47 -28.94 -6.54 -15.57
N LYS A 48 -29.24 -7.75 -16.07
CA LYS A 48 -29.15 -8.98 -15.27
C LYS A 48 -27.70 -9.27 -14.86
N ILE A 49 -26.75 -9.15 -15.79
CA ILE A 49 -25.32 -9.36 -15.51
C ILE A 49 -24.81 -8.31 -14.51
N ALA A 50 -25.17 -7.04 -14.69
CA ALA A 50 -24.81 -5.97 -13.78
C ALA A 50 -25.36 -6.22 -12.36
N LYS A 51 -26.64 -6.64 -12.25
CA LYS A 51 -27.25 -6.96 -10.96
C LYS A 51 -26.56 -8.15 -10.27
N GLN A 52 -26.26 -9.21 -11.02
CA GLN A 52 -25.53 -10.37 -10.48
C GLN A 52 -24.11 -10.00 -10.03
N ALA A 53 -23.41 -9.17 -10.81
CA ALA A 53 -22.08 -8.69 -10.45
C ALA A 53 -22.12 -7.81 -9.18
N GLU A 54 -23.11 -6.93 -9.05
CA GLU A 54 -23.29 -6.08 -7.86
C GLU A 54 -23.58 -6.92 -6.60
N GLU A 55 -24.46 -7.92 -6.70
CA GLU A 55 -24.77 -8.82 -5.59
C GLU A 55 -23.53 -9.63 -5.15
N HIS A 56 -22.76 -10.14 -6.11
CA HIS A 56 -21.53 -10.90 -5.84
C HIS A 56 -20.43 -10.02 -5.24
N GLU A 57 -20.25 -8.80 -5.76
CA GLU A 57 -19.30 -7.82 -5.20
C GLU A 57 -19.68 -7.45 -3.76
N ARG A 58 -20.97 -7.21 -3.51
CA ARG A 58 -21.46 -6.90 -2.16
C ARG A 58 -21.24 -8.06 -1.19
N PHE A 59 -21.37 -9.31 -1.64
CA PHE A 59 -21.09 -10.49 -0.82
C PHE A 59 -19.58 -10.59 -0.49
N ILE A 60 -18.72 -10.48 -1.51
CA ILE A 60 -17.26 -10.51 -1.32
C ILE A 60 -16.82 -9.40 -0.36
N ASN A 61 -17.34 -8.19 -0.52
CA ASN A 61 -17.02 -7.05 0.33
C ASN A 61 -17.39 -7.32 1.81
N LYS A 62 -18.56 -7.91 2.07
CA LYS A 62 -18.96 -8.30 3.44
C LYS A 62 -18.06 -9.38 4.04
N VAL A 63 -17.76 -10.44 3.27
CA VAL A 63 -16.89 -11.53 3.73
C VAL A 63 -15.47 -11.02 3.98
N THR A 64 -14.96 -10.20 3.07
CA THR A 64 -13.65 -9.55 3.17
C THR A 64 -13.57 -8.65 4.40
N HIS A 65 -14.63 -7.88 4.66
CA HIS A 65 -14.74 -7.05 5.85
C HIS A 65 -14.67 -7.88 7.13
N LEU A 66 -15.47 -8.94 7.23
CA LEU A 66 -15.47 -9.82 8.40
C LEU A 66 -14.11 -10.47 8.62
N LEU A 67 -13.50 -11.03 7.57
CA LEU A 67 -12.17 -11.63 7.62
C LEU A 67 -11.08 -10.61 7.97
N GLY A 68 -11.17 -9.39 7.42
CA GLY A 68 -10.25 -8.30 7.71
C GLY A 68 -10.32 -7.85 9.17
N VAL A 69 -11.53 -7.70 9.72
CA VAL A 69 -11.73 -7.33 11.13
C VAL A 69 -11.26 -8.45 12.06
N LEU A 70 -11.62 -9.72 11.77
CA LEU A 70 -11.18 -10.86 12.57
C LEU A 70 -9.66 -11.06 12.50
N GLY A 71 -9.05 -10.93 11.33
CA GLY A 71 -7.61 -11.04 11.14
C GLY A 71 -6.85 -9.91 11.85
N PHE A 72 -7.30 -8.67 11.70
CA PHE A 72 -6.71 -7.53 12.40
C PHE A 72 -6.91 -7.61 13.92
N GLY A 73 -8.09 -8.04 14.38
CA GLY A 73 -8.36 -8.28 15.80
C GLY A 73 -7.47 -9.39 16.37
N GLY A 74 -7.29 -10.49 15.65
CA GLY A 74 -6.37 -11.56 16.01
C GLY A 74 -4.92 -11.10 16.10
N PHE A 75 -4.48 -10.26 15.15
CA PHE A 75 -3.17 -9.62 15.20
C PHE A 75 -2.99 -8.74 16.44
N CYS A 76 -3.93 -7.86 16.74
CA CYS A 76 -3.94 -7.03 17.96
C CYS A 76 -3.98 -7.86 19.23
N PHE A 77 -4.66 -9.00 19.22
CA PHE A 77 -4.69 -9.92 20.36
C PHE A 77 -3.31 -10.56 20.61
N ILE A 78 -2.64 -11.04 19.56
CA ILE A 78 -1.29 -11.62 19.67
C ILE A 78 -0.30 -10.55 20.16
N LEU A 79 -0.42 -9.31 19.67
CA LEU A 79 0.40 -8.18 20.13
C LEU A 79 0.30 -7.97 21.64
N GLY A 80 -0.89 -8.07 22.22
CA GLY A 80 -1.09 -7.92 23.65
C GLY A 80 -0.72 -9.16 24.47
N ALA A 81 -0.96 -10.36 23.93
CA ALA A 81 -0.77 -11.61 24.66
C ALA A 81 0.67 -12.17 24.60
N ARG A 82 1.29 -12.12 23.42
CA ARG A 82 2.66 -12.62 23.15
C ARG A 82 3.35 -11.76 22.08
N PRO A 83 3.82 -10.57 22.44
CA PRO A 83 4.54 -9.68 21.51
C PRO A 83 5.88 -10.25 21.01
N GLN A 84 6.42 -11.33 21.61
CA GLN A 84 7.61 -12.01 21.07
C GLN A 84 7.35 -12.71 19.74
N ASP A 85 6.10 -13.09 19.45
CA ASP A 85 5.72 -13.80 18.22
C ASP A 85 5.53 -12.84 17.02
N ILE A 86 5.53 -11.54 17.28
CA ILE A 86 5.20 -10.49 16.30
C ILE A 86 6.18 -10.38 15.13
N PRO A 87 7.51 -10.48 15.33
CA PRO A 87 8.45 -10.53 14.21
C PRO A 87 8.16 -11.72 13.27
N TYR A 88 7.80 -12.89 13.82
CA TYR A 88 7.47 -14.07 13.02
C TYR A 88 6.17 -13.89 12.25
N VAL A 89 5.14 -13.33 12.90
CA VAL A 89 3.87 -13.01 12.24
C VAL A 89 4.07 -12.00 11.12
N TYR A 90 4.94 -11.00 11.32
CA TYR A 90 5.32 -10.05 10.27
C TYR A 90 6.03 -10.74 9.09
N CYS A 91 7.00 -11.62 9.36
CA CYS A 91 7.68 -12.36 8.30
C CYS A 91 6.69 -13.21 7.48
N LEU A 92 5.80 -13.93 8.16
CA LEU A 92 4.77 -14.74 7.51
C LEU A 92 3.81 -13.87 6.69
N PHE A 93 3.35 -12.76 7.26
CA PHE A 93 2.49 -11.79 6.56
C PHE A 93 3.16 -11.27 5.29
N TYR A 94 4.43 -10.85 5.38
CA TYR A 94 5.16 -10.29 4.24
C TYR A 94 5.35 -11.32 3.13
N ILE A 95 5.78 -12.55 3.47
CA ILE A 95 6.02 -13.63 2.51
C ILE A 95 4.73 -14.07 1.81
N ILE A 96 3.56 -13.96 2.44
CA ILE A 96 2.28 -14.33 1.83
C ILE A 96 1.68 -13.18 1.01
N PHE A 97 1.55 -12.00 1.60
CA PHE A 97 0.79 -10.90 0.99
C PHE A 97 1.55 -10.16 -0.11
N VAL A 98 2.89 -10.10 -0.06
CA VAL A 98 3.68 -9.41 -1.09
C VAL A 98 3.69 -10.17 -2.42
N PRO A 99 3.93 -11.49 -2.48
CA PRO A 99 3.82 -12.24 -3.73
C PRO A 99 2.41 -12.23 -4.31
N LEU A 100 1.38 -12.32 -3.45
CA LEU A 100 -0.01 -12.23 -3.88
C LEU A 100 -0.29 -10.88 -4.56
N ARG A 101 0.21 -9.78 -3.98
CA ARG A 101 0.12 -8.44 -4.57
C ARG A 101 0.94 -8.31 -5.84
N TRP A 102 2.13 -8.91 -5.90
CA TRP A 102 2.95 -8.94 -7.12
C TRP A 102 2.22 -9.59 -8.29
N ILE A 103 1.60 -10.75 -8.06
CA ILE A 103 0.80 -11.46 -9.05
C ILE A 103 -0.36 -10.56 -9.51
N TYR A 104 -1.11 -9.97 -8.58
CA TYR A 104 -2.23 -9.08 -8.89
C TYR A 104 -1.82 -7.85 -9.73
N TYR A 105 -0.70 -7.19 -9.39
CA TYR A 105 -0.21 -6.02 -10.13
C TYR A 105 0.36 -6.40 -11.50
N ARG A 106 0.92 -7.61 -11.64
CA ARG A 106 1.40 -8.12 -12.92
C ARG A 106 0.25 -8.30 -13.92
N PHE A 107 -0.91 -8.76 -13.46
CA PHE A 107 -2.12 -8.86 -14.28
C PHE A 107 -2.67 -7.50 -14.70
N LYS A 108 -2.62 -6.49 -13.81
CA LYS A 108 -3.08 -5.12 -14.11
C LYS A 108 -2.05 -4.22 -14.82
N LYS A 109 -0.85 -4.75 -15.10
CA LYS A 109 0.34 -4.01 -15.61
C LYS A 109 0.80 -2.84 -14.72
N TRP A 110 0.45 -2.86 -13.43
CA TRP A 110 0.81 -1.85 -12.42
C TRP A 110 2.04 -2.24 -11.58
N HIS A 111 2.93 -3.06 -12.14
CA HIS A 111 4.11 -3.60 -11.47
C HIS A 111 5.05 -2.53 -10.90
N TYR A 112 5.09 -1.32 -11.47
CA TYR A 112 5.89 -0.22 -10.94
C TYR A 112 5.49 0.24 -9.53
N TYR A 113 4.24 0.01 -9.10
CA TYR A 113 3.82 0.34 -7.73
C TYR A 113 4.49 -0.54 -6.65
N LEU A 114 5.07 -1.69 -7.02
CA LEU A 114 5.88 -2.49 -6.09
C LEU A 114 7.31 -1.96 -5.92
N LEU A 115 7.72 -0.96 -6.69
CA LEU A 115 9.00 -0.28 -6.54
C LEU A 115 8.93 0.90 -5.55
N ASP A 116 7.81 1.08 -4.87
CA ASP A 116 7.70 2.07 -3.80
C ASP A 116 8.67 1.73 -2.66
N PHE A 117 9.23 2.77 -2.02
CA PHE A 117 10.21 2.65 -0.95
C PHE A 117 9.79 1.71 0.18
N CYS A 118 8.48 1.63 0.48
CA CYS A 118 7.97 0.77 1.52
C CYS A 118 8.22 -0.72 1.24
N TYR A 119 8.13 -1.20 0.00
CA TYR A 119 8.42 -2.60 -0.32
C TYR A 119 9.90 -2.92 -0.17
N TYR A 120 10.77 -2.01 -0.61
CA TYR A 120 12.22 -2.14 -0.43
C TYR A 120 12.62 -2.12 1.04
N ALA A 121 12.13 -1.16 1.81
CA ALA A 121 12.40 -1.05 3.23
C ALA A 121 11.95 -2.31 3.98
N ASN A 122 10.74 -2.79 3.73
CA ASN A 122 10.25 -4.01 4.34
C ASN A 122 11.04 -5.27 3.93
N THR A 123 11.59 -5.32 2.71
CA THR A 123 12.50 -6.41 2.30
C THR A 123 13.80 -6.36 3.12
N ILE A 124 14.35 -5.17 3.33
CA ILE A 124 15.55 -4.96 4.16
C ILE A 124 15.27 -5.38 5.62
N PHE A 125 14.10 -5.06 6.15
CA PHE A 125 13.69 -5.46 7.50
C PHE A 125 13.57 -6.98 7.64
N LEU A 126 13.03 -7.65 6.62
CA LEU A 126 12.96 -9.11 6.60
C LEU A 126 14.37 -9.73 6.63
N VAL A 127 15.32 -9.13 5.91
CA VAL A 127 16.73 -9.56 5.92
C VAL A 127 17.37 -9.32 7.29
N ASP A 128 17.11 -8.19 7.95
CA ASP A 128 17.57 -7.91 9.31
C ASP A 128 17.05 -8.96 10.29
N LEU A 129 15.74 -9.22 10.28
CA LEU A 129 15.10 -10.17 11.20
C LEU A 129 15.52 -11.63 10.96
N LEU A 130 15.75 -12.04 9.71
CA LEU A 130 16.07 -13.44 9.38
C LEU A 130 17.56 -13.75 9.38
N LEU A 131 18.41 -12.85 8.88
CA LEU A 131 19.83 -13.13 8.64
C LEU A 131 20.76 -12.45 9.65
N TYR A 132 20.41 -11.25 10.12
CA TYR A 132 21.28 -10.45 10.99
C TYR A 132 20.59 -9.89 12.25
N PRO A 133 19.77 -10.66 12.99
CA PRO A 133 18.98 -10.12 14.11
C PRO A 133 19.82 -9.69 15.32
N LYS A 134 21.14 -9.99 15.31
CA LYS A 134 22.09 -9.65 16.38
C LYS A 134 22.90 -8.38 16.09
N ASN A 135 22.72 -7.74 14.94
CA ASN A 135 23.52 -6.57 14.55
C ASN A 135 22.84 -5.26 14.98
N GLU A 136 23.34 -4.64 16.05
CA GLU A 136 22.82 -3.36 16.56
C GLU A 136 22.77 -2.22 15.53
N LYS A 137 23.72 -2.16 14.59
CA LYS A 137 23.79 -1.08 13.60
C LYS A 137 22.72 -1.24 12.54
N PHE A 138 22.50 -2.48 12.12
CA PHE A 138 21.52 -2.77 11.08
C PHE A 138 20.09 -2.60 11.63
N PHE A 139 19.84 -3.07 12.86
CA PHE A 139 18.59 -2.81 13.58
C PHE A 139 18.29 -1.31 13.71
N LEU A 140 19.30 -0.49 14.03
CA LEU A 140 19.13 0.96 14.19
C LEU A 140 18.70 1.64 12.89
N VAL A 141 19.33 1.30 11.78
CA VAL A 141 18.96 1.83 10.45
C VAL A 141 17.53 1.41 10.10
N CYS A 142 17.18 0.14 10.35
CA CYS A 142 15.84 -0.37 10.09
C CYS A 142 14.78 0.33 10.95
N PHE A 143 15.07 0.52 12.25
CA PHE A 143 14.21 1.26 13.17
C PHE A 143 13.97 2.70 12.71
N SER A 144 15.03 3.41 12.28
CA SER A 144 14.89 4.77 11.74
C SER A 144 14.06 4.82 10.45
N PHE A 145 14.15 3.82 9.58
CA PHE A 145 13.29 3.76 8.39
C PHE A 145 11.83 3.43 8.70
N ALA A 146 11.59 2.56 9.68
CA ALA A 146 10.26 2.17 10.10
C ALA A 146 9.48 3.32 10.78
N GLU A 147 10.08 3.96 11.79
CA GLU A 147 9.47 5.09 12.52
C GLU A 147 9.57 6.43 11.77
N GLY A 148 10.49 6.52 10.80
CA GLY A 148 10.66 7.71 9.98
C GLY A 148 9.80 7.65 8.72
N PRO A 149 10.40 7.48 7.53
CA PRO A 149 9.68 7.54 6.25
C PRO A 149 8.41 6.69 6.17
N LEU A 150 8.38 5.49 6.77
CA LEU A 150 7.20 4.61 6.71
C LEU A 150 6.04 5.10 7.58
N ALA A 151 6.30 5.54 8.81
CA ALA A 151 5.28 6.14 9.66
C ALA A 151 4.77 7.47 9.08
N TRP A 152 5.68 8.31 8.58
CA TRP A 152 5.31 9.57 7.91
C TRP A 152 4.49 9.33 6.64
N ALA A 153 4.76 8.26 5.90
CA ALA A 153 3.97 7.87 4.73
C ALA A 153 2.50 7.60 5.11
N LEU A 154 2.21 6.96 6.26
CA LEU A 154 0.83 6.76 6.70
C LEU A 154 0.06 8.09 6.85
N ILE A 155 0.74 9.12 7.38
CA ILE A 155 0.16 10.44 7.62
C ILE A 155 0.01 11.21 6.29
N VAL A 156 1.10 11.30 5.52
CA VAL A 156 1.15 12.07 4.26
C VAL A 156 0.19 11.51 3.22
N TRP A 157 0.18 10.19 3.04
CA TRP A 157 -0.68 9.52 2.07
C TRP A 157 -2.08 9.20 2.63
N ARG A 158 -2.37 9.62 3.86
CA ARG A 158 -3.63 9.41 4.59
C ARG A 158 -4.14 7.98 4.47
N CYS A 159 -3.25 7.01 4.67
CA CYS A 159 -3.56 5.59 4.54
C CYS A 159 -4.71 5.22 5.49
N SER A 160 -5.89 4.98 4.93
CA SER A 160 -7.08 4.66 5.72
C SER A 160 -7.23 3.17 5.91
N LEU A 161 -7.37 2.75 7.16
CA LEU A 161 -7.65 1.37 7.54
C LEU A 161 -9.11 1.04 7.21
N VAL A 162 -9.32 0.49 6.01
CA VAL A 162 -10.64 0.15 5.49
C VAL A 162 -10.73 -1.36 5.32
N PHE A 163 -11.50 -2.01 6.19
CA PHE A 163 -11.68 -3.47 6.15
C PHE A 163 -12.47 -3.96 4.93
N ASN A 164 -13.19 -3.08 4.23
CA ASN A 164 -13.90 -3.44 3.00
C ASN A 164 -12.95 -3.77 1.83
N SER A 165 -11.65 -3.52 1.96
CA SER A 165 -10.66 -3.80 0.90
C SER A 165 -9.36 -4.31 1.52
N LEU A 166 -9.01 -5.56 1.21
CA LEU A 166 -7.73 -6.13 1.65
C LEU A 166 -6.54 -5.33 1.14
N ASP A 167 -6.63 -4.73 -0.04
CA ASP A 167 -5.53 -3.92 -0.56
C ASP A 167 -5.23 -2.69 0.30
N LYS A 168 -6.27 -2.00 0.78
CA LYS A 168 -6.10 -0.86 1.69
C LYS A 168 -5.59 -1.31 3.05
N LEU A 169 -6.13 -2.42 3.59
CA LEU A 169 -5.66 -3.01 4.83
C LEU A 169 -4.17 -3.39 4.76
N VAL A 170 -3.78 -4.16 3.75
CA VAL A 170 -2.39 -4.60 3.55
C VAL A 170 -1.47 -3.39 3.32
N SER A 171 -1.94 -2.35 2.63
CA SER A 171 -1.17 -1.11 2.47
C SER A 171 -0.89 -0.44 3.83
N VAL A 172 -1.89 -0.27 4.69
CA VAL A 172 -1.69 0.27 6.04
C VAL A 172 -0.76 -0.63 6.86
N LEU A 173 -0.96 -1.94 6.80
CA LEU A 173 -0.17 -2.92 7.54
C LEU A 173 1.31 -2.91 7.12
N ILE A 174 1.64 -2.80 5.84
CA ILE A 174 3.04 -2.73 5.36
C ILE A 174 3.78 -1.49 5.88
N HIS A 175 3.07 -0.40 6.18
CA HIS A 175 3.69 0.80 6.74
C HIS A 175 3.67 0.80 8.28
N LEU A 176 2.66 0.19 8.91
CA LEU A 176 2.47 0.17 10.37
C LEU A 176 3.20 -0.97 11.09
N LEU A 177 3.14 -2.20 10.55
CA LEU A 177 3.76 -3.37 11.18
C LEU A 177 5.27 -3.21 11.43
N PRO A 178 6.10 -2.72 10.49
CA PRO A 178 7.53 -2.68 10.76
C PRO A 178 7.87 -1.80 11.97
N GLY A 179 7.25 -0.63 12.11
CA GLY A 179 7.43 0.22 13.30
C GLY A 179 7.05 -0.53 14.57
N LEU A 180 5.90 -1.22 14.54
CA LEU A 180 5.44 -2.02 15.66
C LEU A 180 6.37 -3.18 16.02
N VAL A 181 6.90 -3.91 15.05
CA VAL A 181 7.85 -5.02 15.24
C VAL A 181 9.14 -4.53 15.87
N PHE A 182 9.74 -3.47 15.35
CA PHE A 182 10.97 -2.94 15.92
C PHE A 182 10.73 -2.31 17.30
N PHE A 183 9.56 -1.71 17.53
CA PHE A 183 9.14 -1.22 18.84
C PHE A 183 8.99 -2.35 19.87
N THR A 184 8.35 -3.47 19.51
CA THR A 184 8.20 -4.61 20.43
C THR A 184 9.52 -5.27 20.76
N ILE A 185 10.44 -5.39 19.79
CA ILE A 185 11.79 -5.91 20.06
C ILE A 185 12.53 -4.98 21.04
N ARG A 186 12.44 -3.66 20.83
CA ARG A 186 13.15 -2.69 21.66
C ARG A 186 12.63 -2.59 23.09
N TRP A 187 11.30 -2.67 23.28
CA TRP A 187 10.66 -2.36 24.58
C TRP A 187 10.12 -3.58 25.31
N TRP A 188 9.74 -4.64 24.59
CA TRP A 188 9.06 -5.80 25.17
C TRP A 188 9.90 -7.09 25.14
N ASN A 189 11.03 -7.10 24.42
CA ASN A 189 11.94 -8.23 24.42
C ASN A 189 13.38 -7.81 24.82
N PRO A 190 13.59 -7.50 26.11
CA PRO A 190 14.89 -7.03 26.59
C PRO A 190 16.00 -8.07 26.40
N GLU A 191 15.70 -9.37 26.31
CA GLU A 191 16.70 -10.40 26.04
C GLU A 191 17.20 -10.37 24.60
N THR A 192 16.31 -10.20 23.63
CA THR A 192 16.69 -10.07 22.21
C THR A 192 17.44 -8.77 21.97
N PHE A 193 17.03 -7.69 22.65
CA PHE A 193 17.74 -6.41 22.61
C PHE A 193 19.10 -6.47 23.32
N ALA A 194 19.19 -7.09 24.49
CA ALA A 194 20.45 -7.28 25.21
C ALA A 194 21.44 -8.15 24.42
N ALA A 195 20.96 -9.18 23.72
CA ALA A 195 21.78 -10.04 22.87
C ALA A 195 22.38 -9.33 21.63
N MET A 196 21.88 -8.14 21.26
CA MET A 196 22.48 -7.30 20.21
C MET A 196 23.66 -6.46 20.71
N HIS A 197 23.85 -6.35 22.03
CA HIS A 197 24.99 -5.64 22.60
C HIS A 197 26.17 -6.61 22.80
N PRO A 198 27.37 -6.31 22.29
CA PRO A 198 28.55 -7.13 22.54
C PRO A 198 28.98 -7.04 24.01
N GLU A 199 29.25 -8.20 24.63
CA GLU A 199 29.79 -8.33 25.98
C GLU A 199 31.10 -7.53 26.11
N GLY A 200 31.14 -6.57 27.05
CA GLY A 200 32.36 -5.84 27.42
C GLY A 200 32.61 -4.47 26.76
N ILE A 201 31.73 -3.96 25.88
CA ILE A 201 31.80 -2.57 25.41
C ILE A 201 30.97 -1.69 26.35
N SER A 202 31.57 -0.65 26.93
CA SER A 202 30.90 0.36 27.75
C SER A 202 29.59 0.80 27.09
N ARG A 203 28.47 0.71 27.82
CA ARG A 203 27.11 1.15 27.42
C ARG A 203 27.22 2.43 26.60
N ARG A 204 27.10 2.31 25.28
CA ARG A 204 27.38 3.41 24.37
C ARG A 204 26.35 4.52 24.65
N ALA A 205 26.82 5.69 25.06
CA ALA A 205 26.01 6.88 25.39
C ALA A 205 25.14 7.41 24.23
N SER A 206 25.18 6.77 23.06
CA SER A 206 24.41 7.15 21.87
C SER A 206 22.92 6.79 21.94
N TRP A 207 22.49 6.05 22.96
CA TRP A 207 21.08 5.65 23.12
C TRP A 207 20.63 5.87 24.57
N PRO A 208 19.85 6.92 24.87
CA PRO A 208 19.32 7.11 26.21
C PRO A 208 18.26 6.03 26.46
N TYR A 209 18.54 5.16 27.44
CA TYR A 209 17.51 4.35 28.07
C TYR A 209 16.64 5.32 28.88
N VAL A 210 15.32 5.25 28.73
CA VAL A 210 14.39 6.25 29.29
C VAL A 210 14.48 6.23 30.81
N GLU A 211 15.03 7.31 31.37
CA GLU A 211 14.87 7.64 32.80
C GLU A 211 13.78 8.72 33.01
N ASP A 212 13.39 9.49 31.97
CA ASP A 212 12.36 10.53 32.10
C ASP A 212 11.42 10.67 30.88
N THR A 213 10.19 11.09 31.13
CA THR A 213 9.07 11.22 30.16
C THR A 213 9.33 12.23 29.02
N SER A 214 10.35 13.09 29.16
CA SER A 214 10.68 14.18 28.23
C SER A 214 11.35 13.74 26.92
N TYR A 215 11.90 12.52 26.85
CA TYR A 215 12.70 12.05 25.70
C TYR A 215 11.87 11.50 24.52
N LEU A 216 10.58 11.19 24.73
CA LEU A 216 9.68 10.71 23.68
C LEU A 216 9.43 11.78 22.60
N LEU A 217 9.38 13.06 22.98
CA LEU A 217 9.27 14.19 22.06
C LEU A 217 10.54 14.39 21.24
N THR A 218 11.71 14.17 21.84
CA THR A 218 13.00 14.31 21.17
C THR A 218 13.20 13.23 20.10
N LEU A 219 12.72 11.99 20.30
CA LEU A 219 12.88 10.92 19.30
C LEU A 219 12.06 11.18 18.03
N VAL A 220 10.84 11.70 18.17
CA VAL A 220 9.95 12.05 17.04
C VAL A 220 10.49 13.24 16.24
N VAL A 221 11.18 14.17 16.89
CA VAL A 221 11.71 15.40 16.24
C VAL A 221 13.16 15.25 15.75
N SER A 222 13.97 14.39 16.38
CA SER A 222 15.44 14.34 16.16
C SER A 222 15.91 13.18 15.29
N GLY A 223 15.07 12.17 15.03
CA GLY A 223 15.44 11.01 14.21
C GLY A 223 15.89 11.37 12.79
N SER A 224 15.43 12.51 12.26
CA SER A 224 15.80 13.00 10.92
C SER A 224 17.08 13.83 10.88
N LEU A 225 17.53 14.40 12.01
CA LEU A 225 18.65 15.36 12.01
C LEU A 225 19.98 14.78 12.51
N SER A 226 19.94 13.77 13.38
CA SER A 226 21.15 13.20 13.97
C SER A 226 21.99 12.37 12.99
N CYS A 227 21.43 11.97 11.84
CA CYS A 227 22.17 11.26 10.79
C CYS A 227 23.03 12.18 9.90
N LEU A 228 22.82 13.51 9.92
CA LEU A 228 23.64 14.46 9.14
C LEU A 228 24.82 15.05 9.91
N HIS A 229 24.94 14.81 11.21
CA HIS A 229 25.95 15.44 12.06
C HIS A 229 27.34 14.76 12.19
N PRO A 230 27.76 13.72 11.43
CA PRO A 230 29.15 13.25 11.55
C PRO A 230 30.20 14.20 10.94
N LEU A 231 29.81 15.20 10.14
CA LEU A 231 30.78 16.05 9.42
C LEU A 231 31.16 17.36 10.13
N ALA A 232 30.46 17.77 11.20
CA ALA A 232 30.75 19.02 11.91
C ALA A 232 31.70 18.86 13.11
N GLY A 233 32.09 17.63 13.47
CA GLY A 233 32.96 17.34 14.63
C GLY A 233 34.45 17.65 14.41
N SER A 234 34.89 17.89 13.18
CA SER A 234 36.33 18.06 12.88
C SER A 234 36.84 19.50 13.01
N LEU A 235 35.99 20.50 13.29
CA LEU A 235 36.39 21.91 13.36
C LEU A 235 36.50 22.49 14.77
N PHE A 236 36.04 21.78 15.81
CA PHE A 236 36.06 22.28 17.19
C PHE A 236 37.18 21.72 18.07
N SER A 237 37.94 20.73 17.59
CA SER A 237 39.03 20.10 18.38
C SER A 237 40.33 20.91 18.40
N HIS A 238 40.48 21.94 17.55
CA HIS A 238 41.77 22.64 17.39
C HIS A 238 41.97 23.91 18.24
N ARG A 239 41.04 24.26 19.15
CA ARG A 239 41.08 25.53 19.92
C ARG A 239 41.26 25.42 21.43
N GLN A 240 41.56 24.25 21.99
CA GLN A 240 41.77 24.10 23.45
C GLN A 240 43.23 23.83 23.88
N CYS A 241 44.20 23.90 22.98
CA CYS A 241 45.61 23.83 23.36
C CYS A 241 46.21 25.24 23.33
N LEU A 242 46.10 25.98 24.44
CA LEU A 242 46.99 27.08 24.84
C LEU A 242 46.61 27.52 26.26
N THR A 243 47.41 27.09 27.24
CA THR A 243 47.43 27.59 28.63
C THR A 243 47.98 29.03 28.67
N PRO A 244 47.82 29.82 29.75
CA PRO A 244 48.72 29.67 30.91
C PRO A 244 48.11 29.90 32.30
N THR A 245 48.67 29.12 33.24
CA THR A 245 48.88 29.33 34.68
C THR A 245 48.70 30.73 35.31
N LYS A 246 48.06 30.78 36.50
CA LYS A 246 48.34 31.55 37.75
C LYS A 246 47.09 31.45 38.65
N ALA A 247 47.07 31.53 39.98
CA ALA A 247 48.01 31.41 41.09
C ALA A 247 47.13 31.39 42.37
N VAL A 248 47.47 30.52 43.32
CA VAL A 248 47.37 30.64 44.79
C VAL A 248 46.55 31.80 45.39
N LYS A 249 45.55 31.49 46.24
CA LYS A 249 45.53 31.96 47.65
C LYS A 249 44.51 31.23 48.52
N ARG A 250 45.03 30.64 49.61
CA ARG A 250 44.32 30.32 50.85
C ARG A 250 43.81 31.61 51.51
N SER A 251 42.63 31.54 52.11
CA SER A 251 42.39 31.89 53.52
C SER A 251 41.16 31.18 54.01
#